data_AF-A0A915NW70-F1
#
_entry.id   AF-A0A915NW70-F1
#
_cell.length_a   1.000
_cell.length_b   1.000
_cell.length_c   1.000
_cell.angle_alpha   90.00
_cell.angle_beta   90.00
_cell.angle_gamma   90.00
#
_symmetry.space_group_name_H-M   'P 1'
#
loop_
_entity.id
_entity.type
_entity.pdbx_description
1 polymer ?
#
loop_
_entity_poly.entity_id
_entity_poly.type
_entity_poly.pdbx_seq_one_letter_code
_entity_poly.pdbx_strand_id
1 'polypeptide(L)'
;MPNNSLTSSSNTNAAAIRALQMELKSLQSQPIEGFKVVCDEDNLFKWTVAIFGPPGTLYQGGYFKAVLTFPTNYPYSPPSMRFIQPVYHPNVYPSGELCVSILHPPVDDPQSGELSSERWNPTQTVRTVLLSVISLLNEPNTSSPANVDASVSYRKYKEEGDQEYANIIRKQVDKSKEEARKDKVVVPETIEDYVVPTKIAATNNNDVIDMDEDYYDDGASDTTDVPESEHAEDSGQGDED
;
A
#
# COMPACT_ATOMS: atom_id res chain seq x y z
N MET A 1 -50.74 16.35 14.82
CA MET A 1 -49.59 15.58 15.31
C MET A 1 -48.52 15.60 14.22
N PRO A 2 -47.43 16.37 14.33
CA PRO A 2 -46.35 16.27 13.36
C PRO A 2 -45.42 15.11 13.73
N ASN A 3 -45.05 14.34 12.72
CA ASN A 3 -44.24 13.13 12.79
C ASN A 3 -42.77 13.53 12.96
N ASN A 4 -42.10 12.94 13.96
CA ASN A 4 -40.72 13.23 14.33
C ASN A 4 -39.78 12.28 13.55
N SER A 5 -39.26 12.73 12.40
CA SER A 5 -38.14 12.06 11.73
C SER A 5 -36.83 12.59 12.32
N LEU A 6 -36.29 11.86 13.30
CA LEU A 6 -34.97 12.08 13.86
C LEU A 6 -33.89 12.00 12.77
N THR A 7 -33.19 13.10 12.57
CA THR A 7 -31.98 13.23 11.76
C THR A 7 -30.82 12.46 12.42
N SER A 8 -30.39 11.36 11.83
CA SER A 8 -29.22 10.57 12.25
C SER A 8 -27.92 10.96 11.52
N SER A 9 -27.67 12.25 11.32
CA SER A 9 -26.55 12.74 10.49
C SER A 9 -25.39 13.39 11.27
N SER A 10 -25.41 13.40 12.61
CA SER A 10 -24.43 14.12 13.43
C SER A 10 -23.31 13.26 14.03
N ASN A 11 -23.44 11.93 14.08
CA ASN A 11 -22.47 11.06 14.77
C ASN A 11 -21.37 10.46 13.87
N THR A 12 -21.58 10.34 12.56
CA THR A 12 -20.62 9.74 11.62
C THR A 12 -19.38 10.62 11.40
N ASN A 13 -19.57 11.94 11.34
CA ASN A 13 -18.47 12.90 11.18
C ASN A 13 -17.47 12.87 12.34
N ALA A 14 -17.93 12.69 13.59
CA ALA A 14 -17.04 12.69 14.75
C ALA A 14 -16.12 11.47 14.81
N ALA A 15 -16.56 10.32 14.31
CA ALA A 15 -15.72 9.13 14.18
C ALA A 15 -14.68 9.31 13.07
N ALA A 16 -15.10 9.80 11.90
CA ALA A 16 -14.21 10.08 10.78
C ALA A 16 -13.13 11.10 11.13
N ILE A 17 -13.50 12.20 11.81
CA ILE A 17 -12.55 13.23 12.28
C ILE A 17 -11.49 12.61 13.20
N ARG A 18 -11.90 11.78 14.17
CA ARG A 18 -10.95 11.13 15.10
C ARG A 18 -10.00 10.18 14.37
N ALA A 19 -10.52 9.38 13.42
CA ALA A 19 -9.70 8.49 12.62
C ALA A 19 -8.65 9.27 11.80
N LEU A 20 -9.08 10.31 11.08
CA LEU A 20 -8.19 11.15 10.27
C LEU A 20 -7.13 11.87 11.12
N GLN A 21 -7.47 12.36 12.31
CA GLN A 21 -6.50 12.97 13.23
C GLN A 21 -5.45 11.96 13.71
N MET A 22 -5.86 10.73 14.03
CA MET A 22 -4.92 9.67 14.42
C MET A 22 -3.98 9.30 13.28
N GLU A 23 -4.49 9.18 12.06
CA GLU A 23 -3.68 8.87 10.88
C GLU A 23 -2.72 9.99 10.51
N LEU A 24 -3.18 11.25 10.56
CA LEU A 24 -2.32 12.41 10.31
C LEU A 24 -1.17 12.45 11.32
N LYS A 25 -1.46 12.23 12.61
CA LYS A 25 -0.43 12.16 13.65
C LYS A 25 0.55 11.00 13.41
N SER A 26 0.04 9.84 13.01
CA SER A 26 0.88 8.68 12.67
C SER A 26 1.83 9.00 11.52
N LEU A 27 1.33 9.57 10.42
CA LEU A 27 2.13 9.97 9.25
C LEU A 27 3.14 11.09 9.55
N GLN A 28 2.81 12.01 10.46
CA GLN A 28 3.76 13.03 10.91
C GLN A 28 4.85 12.46 11.81
N SER A 29 4.52 11.50 12.68
CA SER A 29 5.48 10.85 13.58
C SER A 29 6.40 9.87 12.85
N GLN A 30 5.88 9.21 11.82
CA GLN A 30 6.57 8.25 10.98
C GLN A 30 6.23 8.60 9.52
N PRO A 31 7.00 9.48 8.89
CA PRO A 31 6.81 9.80 7.48
C PRO A 31 7.04 8.57 6.61
N ILE A 32 6.40 8.54 5.44
CA ILE A 32 6.63 7.52 4.42
C ILE A 32 7.65 8.09 3.45
N GLU A 33 8.64 7.26 3.10
CA GLU A 33 9.66 7.60 2.12
C GLU A 33 9.04 8.03 0.79
N GLY A 34 9.57 9.10 0.22
CA GLY A 34 9.03 9.67 -1.01
C GLY A 34 7.70 10.41 -0.87
N PHE A 35 7.13 10.56 0.32
CA PHE A 35 5.90 11.31 0.52
C PHE A 35 6.01 12.42 1.56
N LYS A 36 5.34 13.54 1.27
CA LYS A 36 5.07 14.60 2.24
C LYS A 36 3.58 14.92 2.24
N VAL A 37 2.94 14.71 3.38
CA VAL A 37 1.50 14.91 3.57
C VAL A 37 1.25 16.22 4.31
N VAL A 38 0.37 17.05 3.77
CA VAL A 38 -0.08 18.31 4.35
C VAL A 38 -1.60 18.30 4.40
N CYS A 39 -2.17 18.43 5.59
CA CYS A 39 -3.61 18.60 5.76
C CYS A 39 -4.00 20.05 5.43
N ASP A 40 -5.14 20.25 4.79
CA ASP A 40 -5.75 21.58 4.64
C ASP A 40 -6.18 22.10 6.03
N GLU A 41 -5.85 23.36 6.35
CA GLU A 41 -6.12 23.96 7.67
C GLU A 41 -7.63 24.12 7.91
N ASP A 42 -8.38 24.38 6.84
CA ASP A 42 -9.83 24.60 6.90
C ASP A 42 -10.63 23.31 6.74
N ASN A 43 -10.02 22.23 6.23
CA ASN A 43 -10.72 21.00 5.88
C ASN A 43 -9.90 19.73 6.12
N LEU A 44 -10.14 19.09 7.28
CA LEU A 44 -9.52 17.81 7.64
C LEU A 44 -9.81 16.67 6.64
N PHE A 45 -10.87 16.77 5.83
CA PHE A 45 -11.23 15.77 4.83
C PHE A 45 -10.50 15.96 3.48
N LYS A 46 -9.54 16.89 3.40
CA LYS A 46 -8.77 17.13 2.19
C LYS A 46 -7.29 17.29 2.50
N TRP A 47 -6.47 16.37 2.01
CA TRP A 47 -5.02 16.41 2.21
C TRP A 47 -4.31 16.60 0.88
N THR A 48 -3.24 17.40 0.89
CA THR A 48 -2.31 17.52 -0.22
C THR A 48 -1.12 16.62 0.05
N VAL A 49 -0.83 15.73 -0.89
CA VAL A 49 0.28 14.79 -0.83
C VAL A 49 1.27 15.17 -1.92
N ALA A 50 2.49 15.51 -1.52
CA ALA A 50 3.63 15.61 -2.42
C ALA A 50 4.30 14.23 -2.52
N ILE A 51 4.61 13.83 -3.76
CA ILE A 51 5.15 12.54 -4.14
C ILE A 51 6.46 12.79 -4.87
N PHE A 52 7.54 12.23 -4.35
CA PHE A 52 8.86 12.29 -4.94
C PHE A 52 9.12 11.00 -5.71
N GLY A 53 9.63 11.13 -6.93
CA GLY A 53 9.93 9.95 -7.73
C GLY A 53 11.15 9.19 -7.21
N PRO A 54 11.07 7.87 -7.01
CA PRO A 54 12.18 7.09 -6.46
C PRO A 54 13.42 7.11 -7.37
N PRO A 55 14.63 7.08 -6.80
CA PRO A 55 15.86 6.96 -7.58
C PRO A 55 15.92 5.62 -8.32
N GLY A 56 16.54 5.60 -9.50
CA GLY A 56 16.61 4.41 -10.36
C GLY A 56 15.34 4.12 -11.17
N THR A 57 14.33 5.01 -11.09
CA THR A 57 13.09 4.91 -11.88
C THR A 57 13.01 6.00 -12.94
N LEU A 58 12.08 5.88 -13.90
CA LEU A 58 11.79 6.96 -14.86
C LEU A 58 11.32 8.26 -14.20
N TYR A 59 10.84 8.18 -12.96
CA TYR A 59 10.34 9.31 -12.20
C TYR A 59 11.40 9.99 -11.33
N GLN A 60 12.64 9.49 -11.29
CA GLN A 60 13.70 10.02 -10.43
C GLN A 60 13.82 11.55 -10.51
N GLY A 61 13.80 12.21 -9.35
CA GLY A 61 13.84 13.67 -9.24
C GLY A 61 12.52 14.36 -9.64
N GLY A 62 11.44 13.60 -9.83
CA GLY A 62 10.10 14.12 -10.06
C GLY A 62 9.44 14.63 -8.79
N TYR A 63 8.59 15.65 -8.92
CA TYR A 63 7.81 16.26 -7.86
C TYR A 63 6.32 16.37 -8.25
N PHE A 64 5.53 15.39 -7.84
CA PHE A 64 4.10 15.34 -8.15
C PHE A 64 3.28 15.73 -6.94
N LYS A 65 2.13 16.39 -7.17
CA LYS A 65 1.18 16.70 -6.12
C LYS A 65 -0.14 16.00 -6.41
N ALA A 66 -0.73 15.44 -5.38
CA ALA A 66 -2.06 14.86 -5.42
C ALA A 66 -2.91 15.38 -4.26
N VAL A 67 -4.21 15.41 -4.45
CA VAL A 67 -5.19 15.70 -3.42
C VAL A 67 -5.88 14.39 -3.05
N LEU A 68 -5.86 14.07 -1.77
CA LEU A 68 -6.63 12.99 -1.17
C LEU A 68 -7.88 13.58 -0.54
N THR A 69 -9.05 13.14 -0.98
CA THR A 69 -10.36 13.61 -0.47
C THR A 69 -11.07 12.48 0.24
N PHE A 70 -11.41 12.69 1.50
CA PHE A 70 -12.02 11.69 2.36
C PHE A 70 -13.54 11.86 2.43
N PRO A 71 -14.32 10.75 2.46
CA PRO A 71 -15.74 10.83 2.65
C PRO A 71 -16.10 11.05 4.13
N THR A 72 -17.30 11.55 4.39
CA THR A 72 -17.80 11.84 5.75
C THR A 72 -17.98 10.58 6.62
N ASN A 73 -18.01 9.41 6.00
CA ASN A 73 -18.11 8.10 6.66
C ASN A 73 -16.78 7.33 6.66
N TYR A 74 -15.65 8.00 6.46
CA TYR A 74 -14.32 7.37 6.59
C TYR A 74 -14.15 6.69 7.97
N PRO A 75 -13.55 5.47 8.06
CA PRO A 75 -12.93 4.67 7.00
C PRO A 75 -13.88 3.65 6.32
N TYR A 76 -15.20 3.74 6.49
CA TYR A 76 -16.13 2.78 5.88
C TYR A 76 -16.21 2.89 4.34
N SER A 77 -15.93 4.08 3.79
CA SER A 77 -15.78 4.29 2.36
C SER A 77 -14.37 4.80 2.03
N PRO A 78 -13.84 4.45 0.85
CA PRO A 78 -12.49 4.84 0.46
C PRO A 78 -12.38 6.35 0.24
N PRO A 79 -11.17 6.91 0.45
CA PRO A 79 -10.85 8.22 -0.09
C PRO A 79 -10.73 8.17 -1.61
N SER A 80 -10.72 9.34 -2.25
CA SER A 80 -10.34 9.50 -3.66
C SER A 80 -9.02 10.23 -3.76
N MET A 81 -8.18 9.83 -4.72
CA MET A 81 -6.88 10.47 -4.97
C MET A 81 -6.83 11.02 -6.39
N ARG A 82 -6.46 12.30 -6.51
CA ARG A 82 -6.37 12.98 -7.80
C ARG A 82 -5.09 13.79 -7.90
N PHE A 83 -4.30 13.57 -8.95
CA PHE A 83 -3.16 14.40 -9.27
C PHE A 83 -3.59 15.82 -9.63
N ILE A 84 -2.87 16.81 -9.09
CA ILE A 84 -3.10 18.23 -9.39
C ILE A 84 -2.55 18.54 -10.79
N GLN A 85 -1.35 18.04 -11.09
CA GLN A 85 -0.77 18.15 -12.41
C GLN A 85 -1.21 16.98 -13.31
N PRO A 86 -1.31 17.18 -14.63
CA PRO A 86 -1.52 16.07 -15.55
C PRO A 86 -0.34 15.08 -15.51
N VAL A 87 -0.63 13.81 -15.22
CA VAL A 87 0.35 12.71 -15.19
C VAL A 87 0.01 11.72 -16.30
N TYR A 88 1.02 11.33 -17.09
CA TYR A 88 0.84 10.35 -18.17
C TYR A 88 1.18 8.98 -17.61
N HIS A 89 0.16 8.21 -17.24
CA HIS A 89 0.33 6.93 -16.57
C HIS A 89 -0.81 5.96 -16.93
N PRO A 90 -0.54 4.66 -17.11
CA PRO A 90 -1.57 3.67 -17.46
C PRO A 90 -2.78 3.67 -16.50
N ASN A 91 -2.56 3.96 -15.22
CA ASN A 91 -3.59 3.95 -14.18
C ASN A 91 -4.05 5.33 -13.70
N VAL A 92 -3.71 6.41 -14.42
CA VAL A 92 -4.22 7.76 -14.12
C VAL A 92 -5.13 8.23 -15.25
N TYR A 93 -6.35 8.61 -14.91
CA TYR A 93 -7.30 9.17 -15.86
C TYR A 93 -6.85 10.55 -16.37
N PRO A 94 -7.32 11.00 -17.54
CA PRO A 94 -7.08 12.38 -18.00
C PRO A 94 -7.57 13.46 -17.03
N SER A 95 -8.54 13.14 -16.16
CA SER A 95 -9.01 13.99 -15.06
C SER A 95 -7.99 14.16 -13.93
N GLY A 96 -6.93 13.34 -13.92
CA GLY A 96 -5.94 13.21 -12.86
C GLY A 96 -6.31 12.17 -11.79
N GLU A 97 -7.51 11.58 -11.84
CA GLU A 97 -7.94 10.58 -10.85
C GLU A 97 -7.11 9.30 -10.99
N LEU A 98 -6.66 8.77 -9.85
CA LEU A 98 -5.91 7.53 -9.80
C LEU A 98 -6.87 6.34 -9.70
N CYS A 99 -6.68 5.36 -10.57
CA CYS A 99 -7.40 4.09 -10.52
C CYS A 99 -6.50 3.02 -9.89
N VAL A 100 -6.77 2.67 -8.63
CA VAL A 100 -6.06 1.60 -7.92
C VAL A 100 -7.07 0.81 -7.08
N SER A 101 -6.90 -0.50 -7.00
CA SER A 101 -7.88 -1.40 -6.39
C SER A 101 -8.26 -1.00 -4.96
N ILE A 102 -7.28 -0.59 -4.16
CA ILE A 102 -7.46 -0.18 -2.76
C ILE A 102 -8.37 1.04 -2.59
N LEU A 103 -8.56 1.87 -3.62
CA LEU A 103 -9.45 3.04 -3.56
C LEU A 103 -10.88 2.72 -4.02
N HIS A 104 -11.18 1.45 -4.34
CA HIS A 104 -12.52 1.02 -4.70
C HIS A 104 -13.14 0.12 -3.63
N PRO A 105 -14.45 0.23 -3.39
CA PRO A 105 -15.18 -0.71 -2.54
C PRO A 105 -14.96 -2.16 -2.99
N PRO A 106 -15.15 -3.14 -2.09
CA PRO A 106 -15.12 -4.54 -2.46
C PRO A 106 -16.23 -4.82 -3.47
N VAL A 107 -15.92 -5.66 -4.46
CA VAL A 107 -16.91 -6.17 -5.42
C VAL A 107 -17.14 -7.63 -5.05
N ASP A 108 -18.39 -8.02 -4.88
CA ASP A 108 -18.79 -9.43 -4.71
C ASP A 108 -18.76 -10.14 -6.07
N ASP A 109 -17.62 -10.09 -6.76
CA ASP A 109 -17.40 -10.80 -8.02
C ASP A 109 -16.32 -11.88 -7.83
N PRO A 110 -16.73 -13.15 -7.67
CA PRO A 110 -15.82 -14.30 -7.56
C PRO A 110 -14.89 -14.48 -8.77
N GLN A 111 -15.23 -13.89 -9.91
CA GLN A 111 -14.47 -14.01 -11.17
C GLN A 111 -13.40 -12.92 -11.33
N SER A 112 -13.43 -11.87 -10.49
CA SER A 112 -12.52 -10.72 -10.60
C SER A 112 -11.05 -11.08 -10.36
N GLY A 113 -10.78 -12.15 -9.61
CA GLY A 113 -9.42 -12.61 -9.28
C GLY A 113 -8.68 -11.71 -8.29
N GLU A 114 -9.32 -10.68 -7.74
CA GLU A 114 -8.73 -9.77 -6.78
C GLU A 114 -9.02 -10.22 -5.35
N LEU A 115 -8.03 -10.05 -4.47
CA LEU A 115 -8.20 -10.36 -3.06
C LEU A 115 -9.00 -9.25 -2.37
N SER A 116 -9.82 -9.62 -1.38
CA SER A 116 -10.53 -8.63 -0.55
C SER A 116 -9.58 -7.67 0.19
N SER A 117 -8.33 -8.08 0.42
CA SER A 117 -7.25 -7.25 0.96
C SER A 117 -6.69 -6.22 -0.03
N GLU A 118 -6.89 -6.41 -1.33
CA GLU A 118 -6.47 -5.47 -2.38
C GLU A 118 -7.51 -4.39 -2.63
N ARG A 119 -8.75 -4.60 -2.21
CA ARG A 119 -9.84 -3.63 -2.24
C ARG A 119 -9.95 -2.85 -0.94
N TRP A 120 -10.68 -1.74 -0.98
CA TRP A 120 -10.92 -0.95 0.22
C TRP A 120 -11.68 -1.75 1.26
N ASN A 121 -11.23 -1.67 2.50
CA ASN A 121 -11.98 -2.13 3.65
C ASN A 121 -11.62 -1.23 4.86
N PRO A 122 -12.42 -1.19 5.93
CA PRO A 122 -12.19 -0.26 7.04
C PRO A 122 -10.90 -0.46 7.84
N THR A 123 -10.13 -1.51 7.57
CA THR A 123 -8.80 -1.74 8.17
C THR A 123 -7.66 -1.09 7.37
N GLN A 124 -7.94 -0.66 6.14
CA GLN A 124 -6.99 0.09 5.33
C GLN A 124 -6.76 1.49 5.90
N THR A 125 -5.58 2.03 5.68
CA THR A 125 -5.16 3.34 6.17
C THR A 125 -4.60 4.18 5.03
N VAL A 126 -4.46 5.48 5.23
CA VAL A 126 -3.77 6.37 4.29
C VAL A 126 -2.34 5.86 4.02
N ARG A 127 -1.67 5.29 5.02
CA ARG A 127 -0.35 4.68 4.83
C ARG A 127 -0.39 3.54 3.81
N THR A 128 -1.34 2.61 3.91
CA THR A 128 -1.43 1.49 2.96
C THR A 128 -1.81 1.97 1.56
N VAL A 129 -2.66 3.00 1.46
CA VAL A 129 -2.95 3.67 0.19
C VAL A 129 -1.69 4.26 -0.45
N LEU A 130 -0.90 5.04 0.30
CA LEU A 130 0.30 5.69 -0.24
C LEU A 130 1.36 4.66 -0.67
N LEU A 131 1.54 3.57 0.08
CA LEU A 131 2.43 2.48 -0.32
C LEU A 131 1.95 1.79 -1.61
N SER A 132 0.65 1.55 -1.74
CA SER A 132 0.06 1.00 -2.97
C SER A 132 0.27 1.93 -4.17
N VAL A 133 0.18 3.25 -3.97
CA VAL A 133 0.42 4.25 -5.02
C VAL A 133 1.87 4.21 -5.52
N ILE A 134 2.89 4.13 -4.64
CA ILE A 134 4.28 3.99 -5.09
C ILE A 134 4.46 2.71 -5.90
N SER A 135 3.94 1.60 -5.40
CA SER A 135 4.02 0.31 -6.09
C SER A 135 3.44 0.41 -7.50
N LEU A 136 2.25 1.01 -7.63
CA LEU A 136 1.57 1.19 -8.91
C LEU A 136 2.29 2.14 -9.86
N LEU A 137 2.94 3.19 -9.36
CA LEU A 137 3.73 4.10 -10.20
C LEU A 137 4.98 3.43 -10.77
N ASN A 138 5.58 2.49 -10.02
CA ASN A 138 6.72 1.71 -10.48
C ASN A 138 6.32 0.58 -11.43
N GLU A 139 5.22 -0.12 -11.11
CA GLU A 139 4.69 -1.25 -11.85
C GLU A 139 3.20 -1.00 -12.18
N PRO A 140 2.92 -0.29 -13.28
CA PRO A 140 1.57 0.01 -13.70
C PRO A 140 0.78 -1.26 -14.04
N ASN A 141 -0.50 -1.30 -13.64
CA ASN A 141 -1.41 -2.35 -14.05
C ASN A 141 -1.89 -2.09 -15.49
N THR A 142 -1.46 -2.93 -16.42
CA THR A 142 -1.81 -2.83 -17.85
C THR A 142 -3.04 -3.64 -18.25
N SER A 143 -3.53 -4.55 -17.38
CA SER A 143 -4.72 -5.38 -17.61
C SER A 143 -6.01 -4.55 -17.55
N SER A 144 -6.07 -3.58 -16.63
CA SER A 144 -7.22 -2.68 -16.44
C SER A 144 -6.75 -1.21 -16.40
N PRO A 145 -6.31 -0.64 -17.54
CA PRO A 145 -5.76 0.70 -17.56
C PRO A 145 -6.85 1.78 -17.53
N ALA A 146 -6.60 2.85 -16.79
CA ALA A 146 -7.39 4.08 -16.82
C ALA A 146 -7.09 4.93 -18.07
N ASN A 147 -5.86 4.81 -18.59
CA ASN A 147 -5.39 5.46 -19.80
C ASN A 147 -4.83 4.42 -20.77
N VAL A 148 -5.60 4.12 -21.82
CA VAL A 148 -5.27 3.09 -22.80
C VAL A 148 -4.01 3.46 -23.58
N ASP A 149 -3.85 4.71 -23.98
CA ASP A 149 -2.70 5.18 -24.75
C ASP A 149 -1.41 5.02 -23.93
N ALA A 150 -1.43 5.45 -22.67
CA ALA A 150 -0.30 5.29 -21.76
C ALA A 150 0.03 3.80 -21.52
N SER A 151 -0.99 2.95 -21.41
CA SER A 151 -0.82 1.49 -21.26
C SER A 151 -0.17 0.85 -22.49
N VAL A 152 -0.59 1.24 -23.70
CA VAL A 152 0.01 0.77 -24.96
C VAL A 152 1.47 1.22 -25.06
N SER A 153 1.76 2.50 -24.82
CA SER A 153 3.14 3.02 -24.85
C SER A 153 4.03 2.35 -23.79
N TYR A 154 3.49 2.07 -22.59
CA TYR A 154 4.24 1.38 -21.54
C TYR A 154 4.59 -0.06 -21.92
N ARG A 155 3.65 -0.81 -22.53
CA ARG A 155 3.93 -2.18 -23.01
C ARG A 155 5.03 -2.19 -24.08
N LYS A 156 4.98 -1.28 -25.05
CA LYS A 156 6.05 -1.12 -26.05
C LYS A 156 7.40 -0.79 -25.43
N TYR A 157 7.42 0.08 -24.41
CA TYR A 157 8.64 0.37 -23.67
C TYR A 157 9.22 -0.88 -22.98
N LYS A 158 8.38 -1.70 -22.34
CA LYS A 158 8.81 -2.92 -21.63
C LYS A 158 9.20 -4.06 -22.56
N GLU A 159 8.48 -4.27 -23.65
CA GLU A 159 8.65 -5.42 -24.56
C GLU A 159 9.61 -5.11 -25.71
N GLU A 160 9.50 -3.93 -26.32
CA GLU A 160 10.25 -3.53 -27.52
C GLU A 160 11.40 -2.56 -27.21
N GLY A 161 11.44 -2.00 -25.98
CA GLY A 161 12.45 -1.02 -25.58
C GLY A 161 12.18 0.40 -26.12
N ASP A 162 10.97 0.67 -26.61
CA ASP A 162 10.58 1.97 -27.17
C ASP A 162 10.74 3.11 -26.14
N GLN A 163 11.55 4.10 -26.47
CA GLN A 163 11.84 5.22 -25.58
C GLN A 163 10.75 6.30 -25.58
N GLU A 164 9.69 6.18 -26.39
CA GLU A 164 8.59 7.16 -26.43
C GLU A 164 8.00 7.39 -25.04
N TYR A 165 7.61 6.32 -24.34
CA TYR A 165 7.06 6.40 -22.99
C TYR A 165 8.05 7.07 -22.03
N ALA A 166 9.30 6.61 -22.01
CA ALA A 166 10.35 7.17 -21.15
C ALA A 166 10.60 8.66 -21.44
N ASN A 167 10.55 9.09 -22.70
CA ASN A 167 10.72 10.49 -23.10
C ASN A 167 9.55 11.37 -22.64
N ILE A 168 8.32 10.87 -22.66
CA ILE A 168 7.16 11.58 -22.12
C ILE A 168 7.32 11.76 -20.60
N ILE A 169 7.68 10.70 -19.88
CA ILE A 169 7.88 10.76 -18.43
C ILE A 169 9.01 11.72 -18.06
N ARG A 170 10.17 11.67 -18.75
CA ARG A 170 11.29 12.61 -18.53
C ARG A 170 10.84 14.07 -18.69
N LYS A 171 10.08 14.39 -19.74
CA LYS A 171 9.50 15.73 -19.93
C LYS A 171 8.55 16.14 -18.81
N GLN A 172 7.79 15.20 -18.25
CA GLN A 172 6.92 15.47 -17.10
C GLN A 172 7.73 15.72 -15.82
N VAL A 173 8.79 14.93 -15.60
CA VAL A 173 9.73 15.13 -14.49
C VAL A 173 10.38 16.50 -14.57
N ASP A 174 10.87 16.92 -15.74
CA ASP A 174 11.49 18.24 -15.90
C ASP A 174 10.52 19.39 -15.57
N LYS A 175 9.28 19.30 -16.06
CA LYS A 175 8.22 20.26 -15.70
C LYS A 175 7.92 20.25 -14.20
N SER A 176 7.94 19.08 -13.58
CA SER A 176 7.70 18.94 -12.14
C SER A 176 8.80 19.57 -11.29
N LYS A 177 10.06 19.58 -11.76
CA LYS A 177 11.17 20.27 -11.10
C LYS A 177 10.97 21.79 -11.07
N GLU A 178 10.37 22.37 -12.11
CA GLU A 178 10.02 23.79 -12.13
C GLU A 178 8.97 24.14 -11.05
N GLU A 179 7.99 23.26 -10.86
CA GLU A 179 6.97 23.39 -9.80
C GLU A 179 7.59 23.24 -8.40
N ALA A 180 8.52 22.29 -8.21
CA ALA A 180 9.24 22.15 -6.95
C ALA A 180 10.01 23.43 -6.58
N ARG A 181 10.61 24.11 -7.56
CA ARG A 181 11.30 25.39 -7.35
C ARG A 181 10.34 26.51 -6.95
N LYS A 182 9.13 26.54 -7.51
CA LYS A 182 8.08 27.52 -7.13
C LYS A 182 7.64 27.30 -5.68
N ASP A 183 7.45 26.04 -5.30
CA ASP A 183 7.01 25.64 -3.96
C ASP A 183 8.16 25.62 -2.93
N LYS A 184 9.39 25.93 -3.36
CA LYS A 184 10.63 25.91 -2.55
C LYS A 184 10.86 24.55 -1.86
N VAL A 185 10.51 23.46 -2.54
CA VAL A 185 10.69 22.09 -2.06
C VAL A 185 12.02 21.54 -2.56
N VAL A 186 12.82 20.97 -1.67
CA VAL A 186 14.02 20.22 -2.02
C VAL A 186 13.60 18.81 -2.42
N VAL A 187 13.87 18.42 -3.66
CA VAL A 187 13.56 17.09 -4.19
C VAL A 187 14.73 16.16 -3.88
N PRO A 188 14.51 14.99 -3.25
CA PRO A 188 15.56 14.01 -3.06
C PRO A 188 15.96 13.39 -4.41
N GLU A 189 17.26 13.40 -4.74
CA GLU A 189 17.78 12.82 -5.99
C GLU A 189 18.63 11.57 -5.76
N THR A 190 19.07 11.32 -4.52
CA THR A 190 19.87 10.16 -4.11
C THR A 190 19.04 9.17 -3.30
N ILE A 191 19.54 7.93 -3.15
CA ILE A 191 18.89 6.91 -2.31
C ILE A 191 18.92 7.36 -0.84
N GLU A 192 20.03 7.95 -0.41
CA GLU A 192 20.24 8.42 0.96
C GLU A 192 19.29 9.56 1.34
N ASP A 193 18.96 10.44 0.39
CA ASP A 193 17.99 11.51 0.61
C ASP A 193 16.53 11.03 0.53
N TYR A 194 16.28 9.96 -0.24
CA TYR A 194 14.95 9.39 -0.44
C TYR A 194 14.51 8.51 0.73
N VAL A 195 15.45 7.70 1.26
CA VAL A 195 15.24 6.82 2.41
C VAL A 195 15.35 7.65 3.67
N VAL A 196 14.24 7.79 4.40
CA VAL A 196 14.28 8.42 5.73
C VAL A 196 15.06 7.47 6.63
N PRO A 197 16.16 7.90 7.28
CA PRO A 197 16.85 7.06 8.23
C PRO A 197 15.84 6.67 9.31
N THR A 198 15.44 5.40 9.32
CA THR A 198 14.63 4.88 10.40
C THR A 198 15.48 5.06 11.65
N LYS A 199 15.07 5.96 12.55
CA LYS A 199 15.58 5.94 13.92
C LYS A 199 15.09 4.62 14.51
N ILE A 200 15.85 3.56 14.31
CA ILE A 200 15.87 2.45 15.24
C ILE A 200 16.25 3.13 16.55
N ALA A 201 15.28 3.31 17.44
CA ALA A 201 15.60 3.72 18.79
C ALA A 201 16.67 2.72 19.25
N ALA A 202 17.86 3.25 19.53
CA ALA A 202 18.89 2.50 20.21
C ALA A 202 18.31 2.11 21.58
N THR A 203 17.59 1.00 21.63
CA THR A 203 17.45 0.23 22.85
C THR A 203 18.88 -0.13 23.21
N ASN A 204 19.33 0.40 24.34
CA ASN A 204 20.65 0.13 24.89
C ASN A 204 21.00 -1.36 24.72
N ASN A 205 22.20 -1.60 24.21
CA ASN A 205 22.87 -2.89 24.28
C ASN A 205 22.62 -3.53 25.66
N ASN A 206 21.87 -4.64 25.72
CA ASN A 206 22.23 -5.79 26.55
C ASN A 206 21.41 -7.08 26.43
N ASP A 207 20.56 -7.31 25.43
CA ASP A 207 19.93 -8.62 25.27
C ASP A 207 20.35 -9.26 23.94
N VAL A 208 21.61 -9.70 23.91
CA VAL A 208 22.02 -10.79 23.03
C VAL A 208 21.36 -12.03 23.64
N ILE A 209 20.33 -12.57 23.01
CA ILE A 209 19.89 -13.93 23.34
C ILE A 209 20.99 -14.83 22.77
N ASP A 210 21.94 -15.13 23.64
CA ASP A 210 22.97 -16.14 23.48
C ASP A 210 22.23 -17.48 23.37
N MET A 211 22.14 -18.01 22.15
CA MET A 211 21.63 -19.36 21.94
C MET A 211 22.82 -20.31 22.11
N ASP A 212 23.31 -20.40 23.35
CA ASP A 212 24.36 -21.33 23.73
C ASP A 212 23.87 -22.76 23.52
N GLU A 213 24.48 -23.40 22.52
CA GLU A 213 24.82 -24.82 22.54
C GLU A 213 25.43 -25.13 23.91
N ASP A 214 24.74 -25.88 24.76
CA ASP A 214 25.34 -26.73 25.81
C ASP A 214 24.23 -27.44 26.60
N TYR A 215 23.80 -28.62 26.12
CA TYR A 215 23.15 -29.60 26.99
C TYR A 215 23.53 -31.02 26.58
N TYR A 216 24.83 -31.33 26.71
CA TYR A 216 25.33 -32.69 26.89
C TYR A 216 25.90 -32.80 28.31
N ASP A 217 25.19 -33.52 29.19
CA ASP A 217 25.74 -34.19 30.39
C ASP A 217 24.66 -35.17 30.90
N ASP A 218 24.59 -36.40 30.40
CA ASP A 218 25.31 -37.64 30.80
C ASP A 218 24.68 -38.36 32.01
N GLY A 219 24.61 -39.70 31.93
CA GLY A 219 24.36 -40.55 33.11
C GLY A 219 23.28 -41.65 33.05
N ALA A 220 23.45 -42.61 32.14
CA ALA A 220 23.29 -44.08 32.30
C ALA A 220 22.03 -44.70 32.99
N SER A 221 21.34 -45.61 32.28
CA SER A 221 21.40 -47.08 32.44
C SER A 221 20.15 -47.72 31.81
N ASP A 222 20.32 -48.57 30.81
CA ASP A 222 20.08 -50.02 30.94
C ASP A 222 18.60 -50.41 30.80
N THR A 223 18.25 -50.96 29.63
CA THR A 223 17.76 -52.33 29.46
C THR A 223 17.03 -52.47 28.12
N THR A 224 17.51 -53.45 27.37
CA THR A 224 16.86 -54.08 26.22
C THR A 224 15.53 -54.70 26.62
N ASP A 225 14.50 -54.57 25.78
CA ASP A 225 13.59 -55.65 25.35
C ASP A 225 12.31 -55.07 24.75
N VAL A 226 12.17 -55.17 23.42
CA VAL A 226 10.85 -55.19 22.78
C VAL A 226 10.73 -56.57 22.12
N PRO A 227 9.82 -57.44 22.58
CA PRO A 227 9.64 -58.76 22.00
C PRO A 227 8.83 -58.68 20.71
N GLU A 228 9.31 -59.43 19.73
CA GLU A 228 8.58 -59.91 18.57
C GLU A 228 7.58 -60.99 19.04
N SER A 229 6.30 -60.87 18.69
CA SER A 229 5.40 -62.03 18.66
C SER A 229 4.41 -61.93 17.52
N GLU A 230 4.63 -62.82 16.55
CA GLU A 230 3.70 -63.22 15.49
C GLU A 230 2.52 -64.04 16.03
N HIS A 231 1.58 -64.30 15.11
CA HIS A 231 0.46 -65.25 15.11
C HIS A 231 -0.91 -64.68 15.53
N ALA A 232 -2.03 -65.04 14.92
CA ALA A 232 -2.41 -65.62 13.62
C ALA A 232 -3.96 -65.67 13.66
N GLU A 233 -4.58 -65.47 12.49
CA GLU A 233 -5.86 -66.03 11.99
C GLU A 233 -7.06 -66.28 12.93
N ASP A 234 -8.26 -65.80 12.55
CA ASP A 234 -9.42 -66.70 12.33
C ASP A 234 -10.60 -66.03 11.57
N SER A 235 -10.91 -66.62 10.42
CA SER A 235 -12.19 -66.86 9.70
C SER A 235 -13.44 -65.97 9.81
N GLY A 236 -14.11 -65.80 8.66
CA GLY A 236 -15.59 -65.77 8.61
C GLY A 236 -16.22 -65.10 7.38
N GLN A 237 -16.57 -65.91 6.37
CA GLN A 237 -17.37 -65.60 5.17
C GLN A 237 -18.74 -64.95 5.42
N GLY A 238 -19.28 -64.28 4.39
CA GLY A 238 -20.72 -64.05 4.23
C GLY A 238 -21.06 -63.15 3.04
N ASP A 239 -21.40 -63.77 1.91
CA ASP A 239 -21.91 -63.21 0.65
C ASP A 239 -23.27 -62.49 0.79
N GLU A 240 -23.57 -61.58 -0.17
CA GLU A 240 -24.73 -61.65 -1.11
C GLU A 240 -25.18 -60.25 -1.60
N ASP A 241 -25.16 -60.14 -2.95
CA ASP A 241 -25.95 -59.33 -3.89
C ASP A 241 -25.98 -57.79 -3.87
#